data_AF-A0A1V3MXY0-F1
#
_entry.id   AF-A0A1V3MXY0-F1
#
_cell.length_a   1.000
_cell.length_b   1.000
_cell.length_c   1.000
_cell.angle_alpha   90.00
_cell.angle_beta   90.00
_cell.angle_gamma   90.00
#
_symmetry.space_group_name_H-M   'P 1'
#
loop_
_entity.id
_entity.type
_entity.pdbx_description
1 polymer ?
#
loop_
_entity_poly.entity_id
_entity_poly.type
_entity_poly.pdbx_seq_one_letter_code
_entity_poly.pdbx_strand_id
1 'polypeptide(L)'
;MLFVVCKSESHLDNLYKGKTEKELEALSAEKFSKIVAFASPKNCSDTSEWEMMDIQTVCGTSYIPYHRSVDKTSLQNMVHDYNKLMKIYQPMIAPRINCMPYQKPLEVICKEGKASILYQNP
;
A
#
# COMPACT_ATOMS: atom_id res chain seq x y z
N MET A 1 -27.20 -37.38 0.11
CA MET A 1 -25.93 -36.70 0.49
C MET A 1 -25.82 -35.45 -0.36
N LEU A 2 -26.06 -34.27 0.22
CA LEU A 2 -25.83 -33.00 -0.46
C LEU A 2 -24.31 -32.76 -0.47
N PHE A 3 -23.70 -32.84 -1.64
CA PHE A 3 -22.36 -32.33 -1.87
C PHE A 3 -22.46 -30.80 -1.92
N VAL A 4 -22.17 -30.15 -0.79
CA VAL A 4 -21.87 -28.72 -0.76
C VAL A 4 -20.51 -28.56 -1.44
N VAL A 5 -20.53 -28.20 -2.72
CA VAL A 5 -19.33 -27.81 -3.45
C VAL A 5 -18.91 -26.45 -2.90
N CYS A 6 -17.91 -26.43 -2.02
CA CYS A 6 -17.18 -25.22 -1.69
C CYS A 6 -16.48 -24.75 -2.97
N LYS A 7 -17.13 -23.83 -3.69
CA LYS A 7 -16.55 -23.16 -4.86
C LYS A 7 -15.39 -22.31 -4.32
N SER A 8 -14.16 -22.77 -4.57
CA SER A 8 -12.95 -22.05 -4.20
C SER A 8 -13.03 -20.62 -4.72
N GLU A 9 -12.71 -19.64 -3.88
CA GLU A 9 -12.75 -18.19 -4.15
C GLU A 9 -11.74 -17.73 -5.23
N SER A 10 -11.22 -18.64 -6.05
CA SER A 10 -10.21 -18.41 -7.09
C SER A 10 -10.75 -17.80 -8.38
N HIS A 11 -12.05 -17.48 -8.44
CA HIS A 11 -12.72 -16.91 -9.62
C HIS A 11 -13.27 -15.50 -9.42
N LEU A 12 -13.00 -14.84 -8.29
CA LEU A 12 -13.29 -13.42 -8.16
C LEU A 12 -12.30 -12.65 -9.03
N ASP A 13 -12.78 -12.28 -10.23
CA ASP A 13 -12.10 -11.31 -11.09
C ASP A 13 -11.67 -10.10 -10.25
N ASN A 14 -10.46 -9.60 -10.51
CA ASN A 14 -9.99 -8.38 -9.88
C ASN A 14 -11.00 -7.26 -10.16
N LEU A 15 -11.62 -6.69 -9.12
CA LEU A 15 -12.67 -5.67 -9.22
C LEU A 15 -12.23 -4.38 -9.96
N TYR A 16 -10.92 -4.20 -10.15
CA TYR A 16 -10.33 -3.08 -10.88
C TYR A 16 -10.12 -3.38 -12.38
N LYS A 17 -10.33 -4.63 -12.82
CA LYS A 17 -10.23 -5.03 -14.22
C LYS A 17 -11.30 -4.30 -15.05
N GLY A 18 -10.88 -3.78 -16.21
CA GLY A 18 -11.76 -3.04 -17.12
C GLY A 18 -11.95 -1.55 -16.78
N LYS A 19 -11.37 -1.06 -15.68
CA LYS A 19 -11.30 0.39 -15.41
C LYS A 19 -10.29 1.05 -16.34
N THR A 20 -10.57 2.30 -16.70
CA THR A 20 -9.67 3.16 -17.47
C THR A 20 -8.47 3.58 -16.62
N GLU A 21 -7.39 4.00 -17.30
CA GLU A 21 -6.18 4.54 -16.65
C GLU A 21 -6.51 5.68 -15.69
N LYS A 22 -7.36 6.63 -16.11
CA LYS A 22 -7.77 7.79 -15.29
C LYS A 22 -8.58 7.38 -14.05
N GLU A 23 -9.45 6.39 -14.16
CA GLU A 23 -10.20 5.88 -13.00
C GLU A 23 -9.26 5.18 -12.00
N LEU A 24 -8.30 4.40 -12.50
CA LEU A 24 -7.31 3.73 -11.66
C LEU A 24 -6.39 4.73 -10.97
N GLU A 25 -5.97 5.78 -11.66
CA GLU A 25 -5.20 6.89 -11.09
C GLU A 25 -5.96 7.53 -9.91
N ALA A 26 -7.20 7.97 -10.14
CA ALA A 26 -8.02 8.62 -9.11
C ALA A 26 -8.26 7.70 -7.90
N LEU A 27 -8.62 6.43 -8.15
CA LEU A 27 -8.84 5.45 -7.09
C LEU A 27 -7.55 5.12 -6.32
N SER A 28 -6.41 5.06 -7.00
CA SER A 28 -5.11 4.82 -6.36
C SER A 28 -4.76 5.96 -5.41
N ALA A 29 -4.94 7.22 -5.83
CA ALA A 29 -4.68 8.40 -5.01
C ALA A 29 -5.62 8.46 -3.79
N GLU A 30 -6.91 8.20 -4.00
CA GLU A 30 -7.91 8.17 -2.92
C GLU A 30 -7.59 7.11 -1.87
N LYS A 31 -7.32 5.87 -2.30
CA LYS A 31 -7.04 4.75 -1.40
C LYS A 31 -5.72 4.95 -0.67
N PHE A 32 -4.67 5.38 -1.36
CA PHE A 32 -3.38 5.65 -0.72
C PHE A 32 -3.51 6.73 0.36
N SER A 33 -4.23 7.82 0.08
CA SER A 33 -4.50 8.88 1.06
C SER A 33 -5.22 8.34 2.31
N LYS A 34 -6.24 7.49 2.13
CA LYS A 34 -6.94 6.83 3.24
C LYS A 34 -6.03 5.91 4.05
N ILE A 35 -5.17 5.14 3.38
CA ILE A 35 -4.19 4.27 4.04
C ILE A 35 -3.23 5.10 4.90
N VAL A 36 -2.65 6.17 4.35
CA VAL A 36 -1.72 7.04 5.08
C VAL A 36 -2.39 7.68 6.31
N ALA A 37 -3.61 8.19 6.14
CA ALA A 37 -4.39 8.77 7.24
C ALA A 37 -4.71 7.74 8.34
N PHE A 38 -5.07 6.51 7.97
CA PHE A 38 -5.36 5.44 8.91
C PHE A 38 -4.09 4.95 9.64
N ALA A 39 -2.97 4.85 8.92
CA ALA A 39 -1.69 4.37 9.44
C ALA A 39 -1.05 5.36 10.43
N SER A 40 -1.29 6.65 10.28
CA SER A 40 -0.63 7.72 11.04
C SER A 40 -1.62 8.60 11.84
N PRO A 41 -2.38 8.05 12.79
CA PRO A 41 -3.38 8.81 13.56
C PRO A 41 -2.77 9.76 14.62
N LYS A 42 -1.45 9.69 14.83
CA LYS A 42 -0.71 10.41 15.87
C LYS A 42 0.52 11.08 15.29
N ASN A 43 0.97 12.15 15.94
CA ASN A 43 2.28 12.75 15.65
C ASN A 43 3.40 11.79 16.06
N CYS A 44 4.49 11.79 15.29
CA CYS A 44 5.67 10.99 15.56
C CYS A 44 6.64 11.79 16.45
N SER A 45 6.82 11.33 17.69
CA SER A 45 7.86 11.79 18.62
C SER A 45 8.76 10.66 19.14
N ASP A 46 8.26 9.43 19.11
CA ASP A 46 8.99 8.22 19.50
C ASP A 46 8.84 7.18 18.38
N THR A 47 9.95 6.81 17.74
CA THR A 47 9.95 5.86 16.62
C THR A 47 9.66 4.42 17.07
N SER A 48 9.84 4.10 18.36
CA SER A 48 9.57 2.77 18.89
C SER A 48 8.07 2.42 18.89
N GLU A 49 7.20 3.43 18.81
CA GLU A 49 5.75 3.28 18.67
C GLU A 49 5.30 2.98 17.23
N TRP A 50 6.24 2.90 16.28
CA TRP A 50 5.96 2.75 14.87
C TRP A 50 6.53 1.44 14.31
N GLU A 51 5.88 0.94 13.28
CA GLU A 51 6.30 -0.20 12.46
C GLU A 51 6.21 0.22 10.98
N MET A 52 6.68 -0.63 10.07
CA MET A 52 6.57 -0.41 8.64
C MET A 52 5.88 -1.58 7.92
N MET A 53 5.19 -1.29 6.83
CA MET A 53 4.48 -2.27 6.00
C MET A 53 4.73 -2.00 4.52
N ASP A 54 4.89 -3.08 3.75
CA ASP A 54 5.03 -3.03 2.30
C ASP A 54 3.75 -2.52 1.62
N ILE A 55 3.94 -1.70 0.60
CA ILE A 55 2.86 -1.21 -0.27
C ILE A 55 3.36 -1.16 -1.72
N GLN A 56 2.48 -1.43 -2.69
CA GLN A 56 2.85 -1.31 -4.10
C GLN A 56 2.81 0.14 -4.57
N THR A 57 3.67 0.51 -5.49
CA THR A 57 3.63 1.81 -6.18
C THR A 57 3.79 1.58 -7.66
N VAL A 58 3.67 2.63 -8.47
CA VAL A 58 3.98 2.51 -9.90
C VAL A 58 5.43 2.07 -10.13
N CYS A 59 6.34 2.43 -9.22
CA CYS A 59 7.76 2.06 -9.29
C CYS A 59 8.11 0.73 -8.60
N GLY A 60 7.11 -0.06 -8.20
CA GLY A 60 7.29 -1.31 -7.48
C GLY A 60 7.05 -1.16 -5.98
N THR A 61 7.62 -2.08 -5.18
CA THR A 61 7.39 -2.11 -3.74
C THR A 61 8.02 -0.91 -3.04
N SER A 62 7.24 -0.29 -2.15
CA SER A 62 7.63 0.76 -1.22
C SER A 62 7.13 0.40 0.19
N TYR A 63 7.28 1.31 1.15
CA TYR A 63 6.97 1.09 2.55
C TYR A 63 6.21 2.29 3.13
N ILE A 64 5.21 2.00 3.96
CA ILE A 64 4.52 3.00 4.77
C ILE A 64 4.83 2.75 6.25
N PRO A 65 5.12 3.79 7.04
CA PRO A 65 5.13 3.68 8.49
C PRO A 65 3.69 3.64 9.02
N TYR A 66 3.46 2.88 10.09
CA TYR A 66 2.19 2.88 10.81
C TYR A 66 2.40 2.82 12.32
N HIS A 67 1.55 3.52 13.06
CA HIS A 67 1.60 3.56 14.51
C HIS A 67 1.04 2.27 15.12
N ARG A 68 1.67 1.69 16.14
CA ARG A 68 1.29 0.40 16.75
C ARG A 68 -0.12 0.33 17.33
N SER A 69 -0.74 1.48 17.62
CA SER A 69 -2.12 1.55 18.11
C SER A 69 -3.19 1.36 17.03
N VAL A 70 -2.83 1.32 15.75
CA VAL A 70 -3.80 1.10 14.67
C VAL A 70 -4.21 -0.37 14.65
N ASP A 71 -5.46 -0.64 14.23
CA ASP A 71 -5.86 -2.02 13.93
C ASP A 71 -5.10 -2.51 12.68
N LYS A 72 -4.08 -3.35 12.95
CA LYS A 72 -3.21 -3.93 11.92
C LYS A 72 -3.99 -4.73 10.88
N THR A 73 -5.05 -5.43 11.27
CA THR A 73 -5.86 -6.24 10.33
C THR A 73 -6.60 -5.34 9.36
N SER A 74 -7.22 -4.27 9.87
CA SER A 74 -7.89 -3.28 9.03
C SER A 74 -6.91 -2.59 8.07
N LEU A 75 -5.74 -2.18 8.57
CA LEU A 75 -4.70 -1.59 7.72
C LEU A 75 -4.23 -2.57 6.63
N GLN A 76 -3.97 -3.82 6.97
CA GLN A 76 -3.56 -4.86 6.02
C GLN A 76 -4.62 -5.09 4.94
N ASN A 77 -5.91 -5.09 5.30
CA ASN A 77 -6.99 -5.22 4.34
C ASN A 77 -7.05 -4.03 3.37
N MET A 78 -6.86 -2.80 3.87
CA MET A 78 -6.78 -1.61 3.02
C MET A 78 -5.61 -1.66 2.05
N VAL A 79 -4.42 -2.03 2.54
CA VAL A 79 -3.20 -2.18 1.72
C VAL A 79 -3.35 -3.30 0.71
N HIS A 80 -3.95 -4.43 1.07
CA HIS A 80 -4.20 -5.54 0.16
C HIS A 80 -5.14 -5.15 -0.98
N ASP A 81 -6.23 -4.46 -0.68
CA ASP A 81 -7.17 -3.95 -1.67
C ASP A 81 -6.50 -2.95 -2.63
N TYR A 82 -5.72 -2.01 -2.07
CA TYR A 82 -4.93 -1.08 -2.88
C TYR A 82 -3.89 -1.81 -3.76
N ASN A 83 -3.19 -2.82 -3.24
CA ASN A 83 -2.23 -3.60 -3.99
C ASN A 83 -2.90 -4.40 -5.13
N LYS A 84 -4.15 -4.84 -4.98
CA LYS A 84 -4.94 -5.43 -6.09
C LYS A 84 -5.19 -4.42 -7.20
N LEU A 85 -5.47 -3.16 -6.87
CA LEU A 85 -5.59 -2.08 -7.85
C LEU A 85 -4.25 -1.87 -8.57
N MET A 86 -3.16 -1.76 -7.81
CA MET A 86 -1.83 -1.49 -8.36
C MET A 86 -1.35 -2.58 -9.30
N LYS A 87 -1.73 -3.85 -9.12
CA LYS A 87 -1.46 -4.94 -10.08
C LYS A 87 -1.99 -4.67 -11.49
N ILE A 88 -3.03 -3.84 -11.64
CA ILE A 88 -3.59 -3.44 -12.94
C ILE A 88 -3.00 -2.11 -13.39
N TYR A 89 -2.89 -1.14 -12.47
CA TYR A 89 -2.48 0.22 -12.80
C TYR A 89 -0.99 0.34 -13.11
N GLN A 90 -0.13 -0.32 -12.34
CA GLN A 90 1.32 -0.23 -12.47
C GLN A 90 1.81 -0.57 -13.90
N PRO A 91 1.41 -1.70 -14.54
CA PRO A 91 1.85 -2.01 -15.90
C PRO A 91 1.46 -0.97 -16.96
N MET A 92 0.43 -0.17 -16.72
CA MET A 92 -0.02 0.89 -17.64
C MET A 92 0.91 2.11 -17.60
N ILE A 93 1.43 2.43 -16.41
CA ILE A 93 2.17 3.68 -16.16
C ILE A 93 3.68 3.47 -16.07
N ALA A 94 4.15 2.39 -15.43
CA ALA A 94 5.57 2.15 -15.18
C ALA A 94 6.47 2.29 -16.43
N PRO A 95 6.06 1.84 -17.64
CA PRO A 95 6.88 2.02 -18.85
C PRO A 95 7.02 3.48 -19.33
N ARG A 96 6.19 4.40 -18.81
CA ARG A 96 6.13 5.81 -19.24
C ARG A 96 6.82 6.77 -18.27
N ILE A 97 7.32 6.27 -17.14
CA ILE A 97 7.94 7.08 -16.10
C ILE A 97 9.35 6.57 -15.77
N ASN A 98 10.21 7.49 -15.32
CA ASN A 98 11.54 7.11 -14.84
C ASN A 98 11.47 6.81 -13.33
N CYS A 99 11.49 5.53 -12.99
CA CYS A 99 11.48 5.09 -11.61
C CYS A 99 12.89 5.09 -11.03
N MET A 100 13.01 5.57 -9.79
CA MET A 100 14.24 5.37 -9.03
C MET A 100 14.47 3.87 -8.78
N PRO A 101 15.73 3.40 -8.77
CA PRO A 101 16.05 2.05 -8.32
C PRO A 101 15.51 1.79 -6.91
N TYR A 102 15.24 0.52 -6.62
CA TYR A 102 14.83 0.09 -5.29
C TYR A 102 15.87 0.52 -4.25
N GLN A 103 15.37 1.14 -3.17
CA GLN A 103 16.18 1.50 -2.02
C GLN A 103 15.75 0.64 -0.83
N LYS A 104 16.72 0.02 -0.15
CA LYS A 104 16.43 -0.82 1.02
C LYS A 104 15.93 0.06 2.17
N PRO A 105 14.76 -0.22 2.78
CA PRO A 105 14.35 0.50 3.98
C PRO A 105 15.26 0.11 5.14
N LEU A 106 15.61 1.09 5.97
CA LEU A 106 16.44 0.89 7.17
C LEU A 106 15.57 0.91 8.42
N GLU A 107 14.85 2.01 8.64
CA GLU A 107 14.07 2.21 9.86
C GLU A 107 12.98 3.27 9.67
N VAL A 108 12.09 3.39 10.67
CA VAL A 108 11.15 4.52 10.77
C VAL A 108 11.84 5.65 11.52
N ILE A 109 11.75 6.87 10.98
CA ILE A 109 12.22 8.10 11.61
C ILE A 109 11.08 9.09 11.81
N CYS A 110 11.16 9.93 12.84
CA CYS A 110 10.26 11.06 13.00
C CYS A 110 10.89 12.32 12.37
N LYS A 111 10.24 12.87 11.33
CA LYS A 111 10.64 14.13 10.69
C LYS A 111 9.48 15.10 10.73
N GLU A 112 9.67 16.25 11.37
CA GLU A 112 8.64 17.31 11.47
C GLU A 112 7.30 16.79 12.05
N GLY A 113 7.38 15.91 13.06
CA GLY A 113 6.21 15.30 13.68
C GLY A 113 5.52 14.22 12.83
N LYS A 114 6.09 13.82 11.69
CA LYS A 114 5.58 12.75 10.82
C LYS A 114 6.52 11.55 10.80
N ALA A 115 5.96 10.36 10.88
CA ALA A 115 6.74 9.15 10.65
C ALA A 115 7.10 9.04 9.16
N SER A 116 8.35 8.69 8.87
CA SER A 116 8.89 8.50 7.51
C SER A 116 9.82 7.30 7.50
N ILE A 117 10.05 6.71 6.33
CA ILE A 117 11.00 5.60 6.17
C ILE A 117 12.36 6.19 5.78
N LEU A 118 13.40 5.86 6.55
CA LEU A 118 14.78 6.08 6.16
C LEU A 118 15.20 4.97 5.20
N TYR A 119 15.76 5.34 4.07
CA TYR A 119 16.26 4.40 3.07
C TYR A 119 17.79 4.41 3.05
N GLN A 120 18.38 3.25 2.74
CA GLN A 120 19.79 3.16 2.43
C GLN A 120 20.05 3.95 1.15
N ASN A 121 20.93 4.96 1.22
CA ASN A 121 21.36 5.66 0.02
C ASN A 121 21.94 4.64 -0.98
N PRO A 122 21.59 4.74 -2.27
CA PRO A 122 22.10 3.86 -3.31
C PRO A 122 23.60 4.00 -3.48
#